data_AF-A0A8J6XEC5-F1
#
_entry.id   AF-A0A8J6XEC5-F1
#
_cell.length_a   1.000
_cell.length_b   1.000
_cell.length_c   1.000
_cell.angle_alpha   90.00
_cell.angle_beta   90.00
_cell.angle_gamma   90.00
#
_symmetry.space_group_name_H-M   'P 1'
#
loop_
_entity.id
_entity.type
_entity.pdbx_description
1 polymer ?
#
loop_
_entity_poly.entity_id
_entity_poly.type
_entity_poly.pdbx_seq_one_letter_code
_entity_poly.pdbx_strand_id
1 'polypeptide(L)'
;MTNLQERGHLMTEQVNPNSHNLDQLSSLELVELFNVEDEKAVLAVSAAKEQLAQAIELIAQRLHHKGRLFYVGAGTSGRLGVLDAAECPPTFCTPPDLVQGIIAGGAGALVRSSEDLEDKSADGEAAIAQRQVTQLDVVVGITAGGTTPFVHGALQAARERGAATIFIACVPTEQVSADVDVDIRLLTGPEVLAGSTRLKAGTATKLALNILSTGVMVKLGKVYGNRMVDVAVTNDKLRDRALRILQDLTGISREDASLLLERSGKRVKLALLMHWTGLDQDEGLKLLSEYHGNLRAAVEAKR
;
A
#
# COMPACT_ATOMS: atom_id res chain seq x y z
N MET A 1 0.99 6.23 -31.28
CA MET A 1 2.12 6.85 -30.56
C MET A 1 1.78 8.30 -30.36
N THR A 2 1.05 8.60 -29.29
CA THR A 2 0.72 9.98 -28.89
C THR A 2 2.01 10.67 -28.46
N ASN A 3 2.20 11.90 -28.91
CA ASN A 3 3.40 12.68 -28.71
C ASN A 3 3.61 12.97 -27.21
N LEU A 4 4.42 12.17 -26.52
CA LEU A 4 4.78 12.30 -25.09
C LEU A 4 5.61 13.57 -24.78
N GLN A 5 5.87 14.44 -25.77
CA GLN A 5 6.77 15.58 -25.65
C GLN A 5 6.14 16.83 -25.00
N GLU A 6 4.83 17.04 -25.14
CA GLU A 6 4.15 18.20 -24.51
C GLU A 6 3.25 17.77 -23.35
N ARG A 7 3.76 17.93 -22.13
CA ARG A 7 3.05 17.56 -20.88
C ARG A 7 2.21 18.70 -20.29
N GLY A 8 2.35 19.93 -20.81
CA GLY A 8 1.70 21.13 -20.26
C GLY A 8 0.17 21.15 -20.33
N HIS A 9 -0.48 20.19 -20.98
CA HIS A 9 -1.93 20.02 -20.97
C HIS A 9 -2.43 19.12 -19.82
N LEU A 10 -1.52 18.39 -19.15
CA LEU A 10 -1.87 17.49 -18.06
C LEU A 10 -2.34 18.29 -16.85
N MET A 11 -3.32 17.75 -16.13
CA MET A 11 -3.87 18.37 -14.91
C MET A 11 -2.77 18.68 -13.88
N THR A 12 -1.78 17.79 -13.75
CA THR A 12 -0.66 17.92 -12.81
C THR A 12 0.33 19.03 -13.16
N GLU A 13 0.37 19.44 -14.43
CA GLU A 13 1.25 20.49 -14.94
C GLU A 13 0.57 21.87 -15.03
N GLN A 14 -0.75 21.93 -14.78
CA GLN A 14 -1.49 23.20 -14.79
C GLN A 14 -1.07 24.10 -13.62
N VAL A 15 -1.26 25.41 -13.80
CA VAL A 15 -1.10 26.41 -12.74
C VAL A 15 -2.35 26.40 -11.84
N ASN A 16 -2.16 26.43 -10.53
CA ASN A 16 -3.26 26.58 -9.59
C ASN A 16 -3.69 28.06 -9.50
N PRO A 17 -4.96 28.40 -9.80
CA PRO A 17 -5.42 29.79 -9.75
C PRO A 17 -5.40 30.39 -8.34
N ASN A 18 -5.45 29.57 -7.29
CA ASN A 18 -5.41 30.02 -5.91
C ASN A 18 -4.00 30.38 -5.43
N SER A 19 -2.96 30.11 -6.22
CA SER A 19 -1.56 30.32 -5.84
C SER A 19 -0.77 31.13 -6.86
N HIS A 20 -1.44 31.94 -7.70
CA HIS A 20 -0.76 32.80 -8.69
C HIS A 20 0.29 33.74 -8.08
N ASN A 21 0.11 34.18 -6.83
CA ASN A 21 1.01 35.06 -6.09
C ASN A 21 1.71 34.34 -4.93
N LEU A 22 1.97 33.04 -5.06
CA LEU A 22 2.54 32.20 -3.99
C LEU A 22 3.80 32.80 -3.34
N ASP A 23 4.66 33.44 -4.14
CA ASP A 23 5.91 34.07 -3.72
C ASP A 23 5.73 35.36 -2.91
N GLN A 24 4.52 35.92 -2.86
CA GLN A 24 4.18 37.17 -2.19
C GLN A 24 3.39 36.96 -0.88
N LEU A 25 2.96 35.72 -0.62
CA LEU A 25 2.22 35.38 0.59
C LEU A 25 3.14 35.44 1.83
N SER A 26 2.58 35.90 2.95
CA SER A 26 3.23 35.71 4.24
C SER A 26 3.32 34.23 4.60
N SER A 27 4.19 33.89 5.55
CA SER A 27 4.34 32.50 6.00
C SER A 27 3.04 31.90 6.56
N LEU A 28 2.17 32.71 7.19
CA LEU A 28 0.88 32.23 7.69
C LEU A 28 -0.07 31.91 6.53
N GLU A 29 -0.21 32.83 5.57
CA GLU A 29 -1.04 32.64 4.38
C GLU A 29 -0.56 31.44 3.54
N LEU A 30 0.76 31.22 3.45
CA LEU A 30 1.32 30.00 2.84
C LEU A 30 0.79 28.75 3.54
N VAL A 31 0.89 28.67 4.87
CA VAL A 31 0.42 27.50 5.62
C VAL A 31 -1.09 27.31 5.45
N GLU A 32 -1.87 28.38 5.51
CA GLU A 32 -3.33 28.32 5.31
C GLU A 32 -3.68 27.79 3.90
N LEU A 33 -3.01 28.29 2.86
CA LEU A 33 -3.21 27.82 1.49
C LEU A 33 -2.83 26.34 1.32
N PHE A 34 -1.71 25.90 1.90
CA PHE A 34 -1.32 24.49 1.88
C PHE A 34 -2.40 23.59 2.51
N ASN A 35 -2.95 23.97 3.67
CA ASN A 35 -3.97 23.16 4.35
C ASN A 35 -5.26 23.05 3.51
N VAL A 36 -5.75 24.17 2.95
CA VAL A 36 -6.94 24.17 2.09
C VAL A 36 -6.75 23.29 0.85
N GLU A 37 -5.55 23.32 0.28
CA GLU A 37 -5.23 22.51 -0.89
C GLU A 37 -5.06 21.03 -0.52
N ASP A 38 -4.43 20.71 0.60
CA ASP A 38 -4.21 19.33 1.08
C ASP A 38 -5.52 18.58 1.38
N GLU A 39 -6.60 19.27 1.76
CA GLU A 39 -7.94 18.66 1.88
C GLU A 39 -8.39 17.98 0.58
N LYS A 40 -8.01 18.53 -0.58
CA LYS A 40 -8.34 17.97 -1.89
C LYS A 40 -7.67 16.61 -2.12
N ALA A 41 -6.51 16.35 -1.49
CA ALA A 41 -5.87 15.04 -1.56
C ALA A 41 -6.73 13.96 -0.89
N VAL A 42 -7.34 14.27 0.26
CA VAL A 42 -8.24 13.36 0.98
C VAL A 42 -9.53 13.12 0.18
N LEU A 43 -10.10 14.19 -0.38
CA LEU A 43 -11.31 14.10 -1.22
C LEU A 43 -11.07 13.26 -2.49
N ALA A 44 -9.92 13.42 -3.14
CA ALA A 44 -9.56 12.62 -4.33
C ALA A 44 -9.50 11.12 -4.02
N VAL A 45 -8.95 10.73 -2.87
CA VAL A 45 -8.92 9.32 -2.43
C VAL A 45 -10.34 8.81 -2.14
N SER A 46 -11.18 9.63 -1.49
CA SER A 46 -12.59 9.29 -1.25
C SER A 46 -13.37 9.07 -2.55
N ALA A 47 -13.11 9.87 -3.58
CA ALA A 47 -13.72 9.71 -4.89
C ALA A 47 -13.31 8.39 -5.58
N ALA A 48 -12.09 7.90 -5.35
CA ALA A 48 -11.56 6.65 -5.92
C ALA A 48 -11.92 5.38 -5.11
N LYS A 49 -12.85 5.46 -4.15
CA LYS A 49 -13.17 4.37 -3.20
C LYS A 49 -13.55 3.04 -3.86
N GLU A 50 -14.23 3.09 -5.01
CA GLU A 50 -14.68 1.87 -5.71
C GLU A 50 -13.49 1.12 -6.33
N GLN A 51 -12.59 1.85 -6.98
CA GLN A 51 -11.38 1.29 -7.59
C GLN A 51 -10.39 0.83 -6.52
N LEU A 52 -10.29 1.56 -5.40
CA LEU A 52 -9.52 1.11 -4.23
C LEU A 52 -10.07 -0.19 -3.65
N ALA A 53 -11.39 -0.34 -3.54
CA ALA A 53 -12.01 -1.57 -3.08
C ALA A 53 -11.75 -2.74 -4.04
N GLN A 54 -11.89 -2.52 -5.36
CA GLN A 54 -11.56 -3.51 -6.38
C GLN A 54 -10.10 -3.96 -6.31
N ALA A 55 -9.18 -3.01 -6.16
CA ALA A 55 -7.76 -3.29 -5.99
C ALA A 55 -7.47 -4.13 -4.73
N ILE A 56 -8.12 -3.82 -3.60
CA ILE A 56 -7.98 -4.61 -2.36
C ILE A 56 -8.40 -6.06 -2.60
N GLU A 57 -9.55 -6.30 -3.21
CA GLU A 57 -10.04 -7.67 -3.47
C GLU A 57 -9.11 -8.42 -4.43
N LEU A 58 -8.69 -7.77 -5.52
CA LEU A 58 -7.79 -8.35 -6.51
C LEU A 58 -6.44 -8.75 -5.89
N ILE A 59 -5.84 -7.83 -5.11
CA ILE A 59 -4.56 -8.09 -4.43
C ILE A 59 -4.74 -9.20 -3.39
N ALA A 60 -5.77 -9.12 -2.54
CA ALA A 60 -6.00 -10.12 -1.50
C ALA A 60 -6.20 -11.53 -2.10
N GLN A 61 -6.96 -11.64 -3.19
CA GLN A 61 -7.15 -12.89 -3.91
C GLN A 61 -5.83 -13.47 -4.41
N ARG A 62 -4.97 -12.65 -5.01
CA ARG A 62 -3.66 -13.08 -5.55
C ARG A 62 -2.70 -13.51 -4.46
N LEU A 63 -2.60 -12.74 -3.38
CA LEU A 63 -1.76 -13.07 -2.22
C LEU A 63 -2.24 -14.34 -1.49
N HIS A 64 -3.55 -14.60 -1.46
CA HIS A 64 -4.09 -15.87 -0.95
C HIS A 64 -3.58 -17.09 -1.77
N HIS A 65 -3.33 -16.90 -3.06
CA HIS A 65 -2.76 -17.91 -3.96
C HIS A 65 -1.22 -17.83 -4.04
N LYS A 66 -0.56 -17.34 -2.97
CA LYS A 66 0.90 -17.22 -2.82
C LYS A 66 1.55 -16.23 -3.80
N GLY A 67 0.77 -15.31 -4.36
CA GLY A 67 1.29 -14.15 -5.08
C GLY A 67 1.95 -13.12 -4.17
N ARG A 68 2.66 -12.18 -4.78
CA ARG A 68 3.28 -11.01 -4.14
C ARG A 68 2.72 -9.72 -4.72
N LEU A 69 2.88 -8.63 -3.97
CA LEU A 69 2.50 -7.27 -4.38
C LEU A 69 3.77 -6.45 -4.69
N PHE A 70 3.80 -5.84 -5.87
CA PHE A 70 4.88 -4.96 -6.30
C PHE A 70 4.36 -3.56 -6.57
N TYR A 71 4.88 -2.56 -5.86
CA TYR A 71 4.70 -1.14 -6.20
C TYR A 71 5.84 -0.70 -7.12
N VAL A 72 5.53 -0.07 -8.24
CA VAL A 72 6.52 0.39 -9.23
C VAL A 72 6.34 1.87 -9.49
N GLY A 73 7.41 2.65 -9.35
CA GLY A 73 7.37 4.09 -9.61
C GLY A 73 8.73 4.73 -9.78
N ALA A 74 8.75 6.01 -10.13
CA ALA A 74 9.95 6.84 -10.12
C ALA A 74 9.80 7.97 -9.10
N GLY A 75 10.91 8.64 -8.76
CA GLY A 75 10.92 9.81 -7.87
C GLY A 75 10.10 9.61 -6.59
N THR A 76 9.20 10.55 -6.30
CA THR A 76 8.33 10.50 -5.12
C THR A 76 7.41 9.27 -5.14
N SER A 77 6.79 8.93 -6.27
CA SER A 77 5.89 7.79 -6.40
C SER A 77 6.58 6.47 -6.04
N GLY A 78 7.79 6.25 -6.56
CA GLY A 78 8.59 5.07 -6.23
C GLY A 78 8.99 5.02 -4.75
N ARG A 79 9.37 6.17 -4.16
CA ARG A 79 9.71 6.26 -2.72
C ARG A 79 8.51 5.94 -1.83
N LEU A 80 7.31 6.40 -2.19
CA LEU A 80 6.09 6.10 -1.44
C LEU A 80 5.72 4.61 -1.52
N GLY A 81 5.90 3.98 -2.69
CA GLY A 81 5.76 2.53 -2.82
C GLY A 81 6.73 1.75 -1.93
N VAL A 82 8.00 2.19 -1.87
CA VAL A 82 9.00 1.59 -0.97
C VAL A 82 8.65 1.81 0.51
N LEU A 83 8.16 3.00 0.87
CA LEU A 83 7.74 3.32 2.24
C LEU A 83 6.62 2.38 2.72
N ASP A 84 5.54 2.26 1.97
CA ASP A 84 4.40 1.41 2.33
C ASP A 84 4.80 -0.08 2.42
N ALA A 85 5.62 -0.55 1.47
CA ALA A 85 6.17 -1.91 1.50
C ALA A 85 7.04 -2.18 2.74
N ALA A 86 7.90 -1.24 3.12
CA ALA A 86 8.78 -1.36 4.28
C ALA A 86 8.03 -1.42 5.62
N GLU A 87 6.82 -0.84 5.68
CA GLU A 87 5.97 -0.88 6.87
C GLU A 87 5.18 -2.19 6.99
N CYS A 88 5.04 -2.97 5.92
CA CYS A 88 4.27 -4.22 5.94
C CYS A 88 4.84 -5.31 6.88
N PRO A 89 6.16 -5.60 6.90
CA PRO A 89 6.73 -6.58 7.83
C PRO A 89 6.54 -6.23 9.32
N PRO A 90 6.91 -5.03 9.82
CA PRO A 90 6.75 -4.71 11.23
C PRO A 90 5.28 -4.52 11.65
N THR A 91 4.38 -4.20 10.71
CA THR A 91 2.96 -3.96 10.97
C THR A 91 2.13 -5.25 10.89
N PHE A 92 2.38 -6.14 9.94
CA PHE A 92 1.51 -7.31 9.71
C PHE A 92 2.24 -8.64 9.85
N CYS A 93 3.49 -8.61 10.31
CA CYS A 93 4.38 -9.77 10.43
C CYS A 93 4.44 -10.56 9.13
N THR A 94 4.55 -9.83 8.03
CA THR A 94 4.68 -10.39 6.69
C THR A 94 6.15 -10.63 6.37
N PRO A 95 6.45 -11.65 5.53
CA PRO A 95 7.75 -11.75 4.89
C PRO A 95 8.07 -10.48 4.08
N PRO A 96 9.32 -9.97 4.09
CA PRO A 96 9.70 -8.77 3.33
C PRO A 96 9.52 -8.88 1.80
N ASP A 97 9.41 -10.10 1.27
CA ASP A 97 9.18 -10.38 -0.14
C ASP A 97 7.71 -10.40 -0.55
N LEU A 98 6.77 -10.37 0.41
CA LEU A 98 5.33 -10.37 0.13
C LEU A 98 4.87 -9.05 -0.51
N VAL A 99 5.39 -7.92 -0.02
CA VAL A 99 5.10 -6.58 -0.54
C VAL A 99 6.43 -5.86 -0.80
N GLN A 100 6.66 -5.44 -2.03
CA GLN A 100 7.95 -4.87 -2.45
C GLN A 100 7.76 -3.56 -3.21
N GLY A 101 8.61 -2.58 -2.91
CA GLY A 101 8.75 -1.37 -3.72
C GLY A 101 9.88 -1.47 -4.74
N ILE A 102 9.60 -1.09 -5.98
CA ILE A 102 10.54 -0.99 -7.09
C ILE A 102 10.59 0.47 -7.53
N ILE A 103 11.76 1.08 -7.40
CA ILE A 103 12.00 2.47 -7.78
C ILE A 103 12.94 2.53 -8.98
N ALA A 104 12.61 3.38 -9.97
CA ALA A 104 13.51 3.69 -11.07
C ALA A 104 14.87 4.14 -10.55
N GLY A 105 15.96 3.55 -11.05
CA GLY A 105 17.32 3.77 -10.55
C GLY A 105 17.72 3.03 -9.28
N GLY A 106 16.83 2.19 -8.74
CA GLY A 106 17.15 1.28 -7.64
C GLY A 106 17.44 1.98 -6.31
N ALA A 107 18.15 1.29 -5.40
CA ALA A 107 18.31 1.74 -4.01
C ALA A 107 18.95 3.14 -3.88
N GLY A 108 19.84 3.53 -4.82
CA GLY A 108 20.44 4.87 -4.83
C GLY A 108 19.40 5.99 -4.99
N ALA A 109 18.31 5.72 -5.71
CA ALA A 109 17.24 6.68 -5.97
C ALA A 109 16.41 7.05 -4.72
N LEU A 110 16.52 6.25 -3.64
CA LEU A 110 15.86 6.51 -2.37
C LEU A 110 16.39 7.78 -1.70
N VAL A 111 17.68 8.06 -1.86
CA VAL A 111 18.37 9.18 -1.18
C VAL A 111 18.84 10.26 -2.14
N ARG A 112 18.90 9.98 -3.45
CA ARG A 112 19.28 10.94 -4.49
C ARG A 112 18.27 10.88 -5.63
N SER A 113 17.85 12.03 -6.15
CA SER A 113 17.02 12.05 -7.35
C SER A 113 17.85 11.69 -8.59
N SER A 114 17.23 10.97 -9.52
CA SER A 114 17.79 10.69 -10.84
C SER A 114 16.63 10.68 -11.82
N GLU A 115 16.42 11.83 -12.47
CA GLU A 115 15.27 12.08 -13.34
C GLU A 115 15.39 11.28 -14.66
N ASP A 116 16.59 11.18 -15.25
CA ASP A 116 16.83 10.44 -16.51
C ASP A 116 16.47 8.95 -16.50
N LEU A 117 16.28 8.35 -15.31
CA LEU A 117 15.98 6.93 -15.16
C LEU A 117 14.47 6.64 -15.26
N GLU A 118 13.62 7.66 -15.17
CA GLU A 118 12.17 7.47 -15.28
C GLU A 118 11.69 7.39 -16.74
N ASP A 119 12.47 7.92 -17.69
CA ASP A 119 12.14 7.95 -19.12
C ASP A 119 12.49 6.66 -19.88
N LYS A 120 12.91 5.59 -19.18
CA LYS A 120 13.34 4.33 -19.79
C LYS A 120 12.33 3.20 -19.56
N SER A 121 11.49 2.94 -20.56
CA SER A 121 10.53 1.82 -20.54
C SER A 121 11.20 0.46 -20.34
N ALA A 122 12.32 0.21 -21.03
CA ALA A 122 13.08 -1.04 -20.95
C ALA A 122 13.63 -1.33 -19.53
N ASP A 123 13.94 -0.29 -18.74
CA ASP A 123 14.40 -0.47 -17.36
C ASP A 123 13.24 -0.96 -16.47
N GLY A 124 12.01 -0.55 -16.75
CA GLY A 124 10.80 -1.05 -16.08
C GLY A 124 10.55 -2.53 -16.38
N GLU A 125 10.63 -2.91 -17.66
CA GLU A 125 10.54 -4.31 -18.08
C GLU A 125 11.62 -5.18 -17.40
N ALA A 126 12.87 -4.71 -17.41
CA ALA A 126 13.98 -5.42 -16.78
C ALA A 126 13.77 -5.59 -15.27
N ALA A 127 13.20 -4.60 -14.58
CA ALA A 127 12.90 -4.70 -13.15
C ALA A 127 11.84 -5.78 -12.85
N ILE A 128 10.80 -5.90 -13.68
CA ILE A 128 9.79 -6.96 -13.58
C ILE A 128 10.40 -8.34 -13.83
N ALA A 129 11.27 -8.46 -14.83
CA ALA A 129 11.98 -9.69 -15.11
C ALA A 129 12.90 -10.09 -13.95
N GLN A 130 13.66 -9.15 -13.38
CA GLN A 130 14.60 -9.38 -12.28
C GLN A 130 13.89 -9.87 -11.01
N ARG A 131 12.67 -9.38 -10.74
CA ARG A 131 11.85 -9.82 -9.60
C ARG A 131 11.13 -11.14 -9.83
N GLN A 132 11.30 -11.73 -11.02
CA GLN A 132 10.66 -12.98 -11.43
C GLN A 132 9.15 -12.89 -11.21
N VAL A 133 8.54 -11.79 -11.67
CA VAL A 133 7.09 -11.61 -11.60
C VAL A 133 6.41 -12.70 -12.43
N THR A 134 5.34 -13.27 -11.87
CA THR A 134 4.54 -14.35 -12.43
C THR A 134 3.07 -13.98 -12.49
N GLN A 135 2.25 -14.83 -13.09
CA GLN A 135 0.80 -14.69 -13.13
C GLN A 135 0.10 -14.71 -11.77
N LEU A 136 0.79 -15.10 -10.70
CA LEU A 136 0.25 -15.06 -9.34
C LEU A 136 0.38 -13.67 -8.70
N ASP A 137 1.28 -12.84 -9.21
CA ASP A 137 1.64 -11.56 -8.60
C ASP A 137 0.71 -10.42 -9.04
N VAL A 138 0.78 -9.30 -8.32
CA VAL A 138 0.14 -8.03 -8.68
C VAL A 138 1.19 -6.94 -8.79
N VAL A 139 1.12 -6.16 -9.86
CA VAL A 139 1.99 -5.00 -10.12
C VAL A 139 1.15 -3.73 -10.14
N VAL A 140 1.46 -2.82 -9.23
CA VAL A 140 0.83 -1.50 -9.11
C VAL A 140 1.81 -0.45 -9.63
N GLY A 141 1.51 0.13 -10.79
CA GLY A 141 2.28 1.22 -11.37
C GLY A 141 1.81 2.58 -10.87
N ILE A 142 2.73 3.41 -10.40
CA ILE A 142 2.43 4.67 -9.70
C ILE A 142 3.14 5.82 -10.43
N THR A 143 2.36 6.75 -10.99
CA THR A 143 2.89 7.98 -11.60
C THR A 143 1.86 9.10 -11.52
N ALA A 144 2.21 10.22 -10.87
CA ALA A 144 1.28 11.33 -10.68
C ALA A 144 0.76 11.89 -12.02
N GLY A 145 1.65 12.20 -12.96
CA GLY A 145 1.30 12.72 -14.28
C GLY A 145 0.82 11.65 -15.27
N GLY A 146 0.87 10.38 -14.91
CA GLY A 146 0.37 9.28 -15.73
C GLY A 146 1.29 8.82 -16.85
N THR A 147 2.32 9.56 -17.23
CA THR A 147 3.07 9.33 -18.49
C THR A 147 4.44 8.67 -18.35
N THR A 148 4.90 8.39 -17.11
CA THR A 148 6.27 7.92 -16.82
C THR A 148 6.61 6.61 -17.55
N PRO A 149 7.53 6.62 -18.53
CA PRO A 149 7.83 5.44 -19.36
C PRO A 149 8.28 4.19 -18.58
N PHE A 150 9.10 4.36 -17.52
CA PHE A 150 9.50 3.25 -16.65
C PHE A 150 8.31 2.49 -16.06
N VAL A 151 7.25 3.20 -15.66
CA VAL A 151 6.06 2.59 -15.07
C VAL A 151 5.26 1.84 -16.13
N HIS A 152 5.08 2.43 -17.31
CA HIS A 152 4.37 1.78 -18.42
C HIS A 152 5.07 0.52 -18.90
N GLY A 153 6.39 0.55 -19.06
CA GLY A 153 7.18 -0.63 -19.42
C GLY A 153 7.05 -1.77 -18.40
N ALA A 154 7.04 -1.43 -17.11
CA ALA A 154 6.82 -2.41 -16.05
C ALA A 154 5.40 -3.01 -16.10
N LEU A 155 4.37 -2.19 -16.26
CA LEU A 155 2.98 -2.67 -16.35
C LEU A 155 2.75 -3.56 -17.58
N GLN A 156 3.28 -3.17 -18.74
CA GLN A 156 3.21 -3.98 -19.94
C GLN A 156 3.89 -5.34 -19.74
N ALA A 157 5.13 -5.35 -19.23
CA ALA A 157 5.88 -6.58 -18.98
C ALA A 157 5.20 -7.49 -17.95
N ALA A 158 4.55 -6.92 -16.93
CA ALA A 158 3.79 -7.66 -15.93
C ALA A 158 2.56 -8.35 -16.56
N ARG A 159 1.82 -7.61 -17.40
CA ARG A 159 0.65 -8.13 -18.11
C ARG A 159 1.01 -9.24 -19.09
N GLU A 160 2.11 -9.10 -19.84
CA GLU A 160 2.61 -10.15 -20.74
C GLU A 160 2.97 -11.45 -20.00
N ARG A 161 3.30 -11.35 -18.70
CA ARG A 161 3.54 -12.49 -17.79
C ARG A 161 2.26 -13.00 -17.11
N GLY A 162 1.11 -12.42 -17.41
CA GLY A 162 -0.19 -12.76 -16.82
C GLY A 162 -0.40 -12.26 -15.39
N ALA A 163 0.47 -11.40 -14.87
CA ALA A 163 0.28 -10.76 -13.57
C ALA A 163 -0.90 -9.79 -13.63
N ALA A 164 -1.59 -9.62 -12.50
CA ALA A 164 -2.61 -8.58 -12.43
C ALA A 164 -1.95 -7.20 -12.34
N THR A 165 -2.56 -6.21 -12.95
CA THR A 165 -2.00 -4.87 -13.12
C THR A 165 -2.95 -3.80 -12.60
N ILE A 166 -2.39 -2.85 -11.87
CA ILE A 166 -3.13 -1.72 -11.30
C ILE A 166 -2.37 -0.44 -11.63
N PHE A 167 -3.08 0.60 -12.04
CA PHE A 167 -2.50 1.91 -12.32
C PHE A 167 -2.99 2.95 -11.31
N ILE A 168 -2.07 3.76 -10.80
CA ILE A 168 -2.38 4.91 -9.95
C ILE A 168 -1.83 6.18 -10.59
N ALA A 169 -2.72 7.11 -10.93
CA ALA A 169 -2.35 8.42 -11.45
C ALA A 169 -3.25 9.55 -10.93
N CYS A 170 -2.78 10.79 -11.05
CA CYS A 170 -3.48 12.00 -10.59
C CYS A 170 -4.02 12.85 -11.76
N VAL A 171 -4.15 12.23 -12.93
CA VAL A 171 -4.70 12.83 -14.16
C VAL A 171 -5.93 12.05 -14.63
N PRO A 172 -6.93 12.71 -15.24
CA PRO A 172 -8.09 12.02 -15.80
C PRO A 172 -7.72 10.98 -16.85
N THR A 173 -8.57 9.96 -17.02
CA THR A 173 -8.36 8.87 -17.99
C THR A 173 -8.34 9.39 -19.42
N GLU A 174 -9.04 10.49 -19.71
CA GLU A 174 -9.08 11.16 -21.01
C GLU A 174 -7.74 11.78 -21.39
N GLN A 175 -6.90 12.14 -20.40
CA GLN A 175 -5.56 12.68 -20.63
C GLN A 175 -4.53 11.58 -20.85
N VAL A 176 -4.61 10.52 -20.04
CA VAL A 176 -3.69 9.39 -20.12
C VAL A 176 -4.42 8.09 -19.84
N SER A 177 -4.56 7.24 -20.86
CA SER A 177 -5.11 5.88 -20.73
C SER A 177 -4.04 4.88 -20.29
N ALA A 178 -4.43 3.87 -19.52
CA ALA A 178 -3.60 2.71 -19.19
C ALA A 178 -4.41 1.42 -19.43
N ASP A 179 -3.82 0.41 -20.08
CA ASP A 179 -4.44 -0.91 -20.27
C ASP A 179 -4.09 -1.80 -19.08
N VAL A 180 -4.89 -1.71 -18.01
CA VAL A 180 -4.70 -2.40 -16.74
C VAL A 180 -6.01 -2.99 -16.22
N ASP A 181 -5.93 -3.91 -15.25
CA ASP A 181 -7.11 -4.54 -14.65
C ASP A 181 -7.89 -3.59 -13.74
N VAL A 182 -7.20 -2.71 -13.01
CA VAL A 182 -7.81 -1.67 -12.17
C VAL A 182 -7.11 -0.33 -12.37
N ASP A 183 -7.87 0.71 -12.71
CA ASP A 183 -7.36 2.06 -12.93
C ASP A 183 -7.84 3.01 -11.83
N ILE A 184 -6.93 3.45 -10.94
CA ILE A 184 -7.21 4.31 -9.79
C ILE A 184 -6.77 5.75 -10.13
N ARG A 185 -7.75 6.67 -10.21
CA ARG A 185 -7.50 8.09 -10.46
C ARG A 185 -7.70 8.95 -9.22
N LEU A 186 -6.60 9.54 -8.74
CA LEU A 186 -6.56 10.42 -7.58
C LEU A 186 -6.51 11.88 -8.04
N LEU A 187 -7.64 12.39 -8.52
CA LEU A 187 -7.72 13.73 -9.14
C LEU A 187 -7.60 14.86 -8.10
N THR A 188 -6.37 15.22 -7.75
CA THR A 188 -6.06 16.27 -6.74
C THR A 188 -6.10 17.70 -7.29
N GLY A 189 -6.17 17.84 -8.62
CA GLY A 189 -6.06 19.11 -9.32
C GLY A 189 -4.62 19.68 -9.34
N PRO A 190 -4.46 20.91 -9.85
CA PRO A 190 -3.17 21.60 -9.94
C PRO A 190 -2.51 21.78 -8.57
N GLU A 191 -1.19 21.65 -8.50
CA GLU A 191 -0.43 21.82 -7.26
C GLU A 191 -0.24 23.30 -6.91
N VAL A 192 -0.07 23.63 -5.61
CA VAL A 192 0.20 25.02 -5.16
C VAL A 192 1.45 25.59 -5.82
N LEU A 193 2.47 24.76 -6.00
CA LEU A 193 3.62 25.02 -6.86
C LEU A 193 3.45 24.16 -8.12
N ALA A 194 3.21 24.80 -9.26
CA ALA A 194 2.92 24.12 -10.52
C ALA A 194 3.94 23.00 -10.82
N GLY A 195 3.45 21.81 -11.19
CA GLY A 195 4.27 20.63 -11.47
C GLY A 195 4.86 19.92 -10.24
N SER A 196 4.79 20.49 -9.03
CA SER A 196 5.36 19.90 -7.81
C SER A 196 4.50 18.78 -7.23
N THR A 197 4.32 17.69 -7.98
CA THR A 197 3.48 16.54 -7.64
C THR A 197 3.93 15.74 -6.41
N ARG A 198 5.07 16.10 -5.80
CA ARG A 198 5.45 15.60 -4.47
C ARG A 198 4.52 16.06 -3.34
N LEU A 199 3.62 17.00 -3.61
CA LEU A 199 2.69 17.62 -2.66
C LEU A 199 1.37 16.83 -2.61
N LYS A 200 0.24 17.38 -3.07
CA LYS A 200 -1.08 16.74 -2.94
C LYS A 200 -1.14 15.38 -3.61
N ALA A 201 -0.61 15.26 -4.83
CA ALA A 201 -0.57 13.99 -5.55
C ALA A 201 0.22 12.93 -4.77
N GLY A 202 1.36 13.31 -4.18
CA GLY A 202 2.13 12.47 -3.26
C GLY A 202 1.34 12.07 -2.01
N THR A 203 0.66 13.01 -1.36
CA THR A 203 -0.19 12.77 -0.19
C THR A 203 -1.34 11.80 -0.53
N ALA A 204 -2.08 12.04 -1.60
CA ALA A 204 -3.15 11.17 -2.06
C ALA A 204 -2.64 9.76 -2.37
N THR A 205 -1.49 9.66 -3.04
CA THR A 205 -0.82 8.38 -3.31
C THR A 205 -0.50 7.65 -2.01
N LYS A 206 0.10 8.31 -1.01
CA LYS A 206 0.38 7.69 0.30
C LYS A 206 -0.89 7.15 0.96
N LEU A 207 -1.96 7.95 0.98
CA LEU A 207 -3.24 7.55 1.56
C LEU A 207 -3.82 6.33 0.84
N ALA A 208 -3.80 6.32 -0.50
CA ALA A 208 -4.24 5.18 -1.30
C ALA A 208 -3.42 3.91 -1.00
N LEU A 209 -2.08 4.01 -0.97
CA LEU A 209 -1.21 2.86 -0.68
C LEU A 209 -1.49 2.28 0.73
N ASN A 210 -1.65 3.14 1.74
CA ASN A 210 -1.97 2.69 3.09
C ASN A 210 -3.35 2.02 3.17
N ILE A 211 -4.34 2.48 2.38
CA ILE A 211 -5.64 1.82 2.24
C ILE A 211 -5.47 0.44 1.59
N LEU A 212 -4.69 0.35 0.51
CA LEU A 212 -4.44 -0.92 -0.18
C LEU A 212 -3.75 -1.94 0.73
N SER A 213 -2.59 -1.59 1.31
CA SER A 213 -1.82 -2.50 2.15
C SER A 213 -2.61 -2.91 3.40
N THR A 214 -3.22 -1.96 4.11
CA THR A 214 -4.02 -2.26 5.30
C THR A 214 -5.25 -3.09 4.95
N GLY A 215 -6.01 -2.72 3.91
CA GLY A 215 -7.21 -3.42 3.47
C GLY A 215 -6.92 -4.85 3.05
N VAL A 216 -5.85 -5.08 2.30
CA VAL A 216 -5.37 -6.41 1.90
C VAL A 216 -5.00 -7.24 3.13
N MET A 217 -4.28 -6.67 4.09
CA MET A 217 -3.87 -7.41 5.29
C MET A 217 -5.05 -7.74 6.21
N VAL A 218 -6.08 -6.89 6.24
CA VAL A 218 -7.36 -7.20 6.88
C VAL A 218 -8.02 -8.41 6.19
N LYS A 219 -8.08 -8.44 4.86
CA LYS A 219 -8.64 -9.56 4.08
C LYS A 219 -7.86 -10.86 4.26
N LEU A 220 -6.54 -10.78 4.45
CA LEU A 220 -5.67 -11.91 4.77
C LEU A 220 -5.70 -12.32 6.25
N GLY A 221 -6.62 -11.78 7.07
CA GLY A 221 -6.80 -12.20 8.45
C GLY A 221 -5.69 -11.74 9.41
N LYS A 222 -4.91 -10.71 9.08
CA LYS A 222 -3.86 -10.15 9.96
C LYS A 222 -4.42 -9.32 11.11
N VAL A 223 -5.71 -9.00 11.06
CA VAL A 223 -6.42 -8.10 11.98
C VAL A 223 -7.65 -8.82 12.56
N TYR A 224 -7.99 -8.53 13.82
CA TYR A 224 -9.25 -8.92 14.45
C TYR A 224 -9.94 -7.70 15.05
N GLY A 225 -11.15 -7.39 14.60
CA GLY A 225 -11.77 -6.10 14.88
C GLY A 225 -10.91 -4.99 14.27
N ASN A 226 -10.34 -4.13 15.12
CA ASN A 226 -9.35 -3.10 14.75
C ASN A 226 -7.99 -3.34 15.43
N ARG A 227 -7.71 -4.55 15.92
CA ARG A 227 -6.43 -4.92 16.55
C ARG A 227 -5.61 -5.75 15.57
N MET A 228 -4.37 -5.34 15.39
CA MET A 228 -3.34 -6.12 14.72
C MET A 228 -2.98 -7.32 15.60
N VAL A 229 -3.49 -8.51 15.27
CA VAL A 229 -3.32 -9.73 16.09
C VAL A 229 -2.19 -10.62 15.59
N ASP A 230 -1.61 -10.30 14.44
CA ASP A 230 -0.40 -10.93 13.92
C ASP A 230 0.81 -10.06 14.28
N VAL A 231 1.26 -10.18 15.55
CA VAL A 231 2.34 -9.37 16.15
C VAL A 231 3.54 -10.26 16.46
N ALA A 232 4.72 -9.86 15.99
CA ALA A 232 5.98 -10.51 16.29
C ALA A 232 6.48 -10.04 17.65
N VAL A 233 6.39 -10.87 18.67
CA VAL A 233 6.83 -10.53 20.03
C VAL A 233 8.35 -10.69 20.15
N THR A 234 9.10 -9.73 19.59
CA THR A 234 10.58 -9.76 19.52
C THR A 234 11.28 -8.86 20.54
N ASN A 235 10.55 -7.97 21.22
CA ASN A 235 11.07 -7.08 22.24
C ASN A 235 9.99 -6.73 23.28
N ASP A 236 10.39 -6.07 24.37
CA ASP A 236 9.51 -5.75 25.49
C ASP A 236 8.32 -4.87 25.12
N LYS A 237 8.51 -3.92 24.20
CA LYS A 237 7.43 -3.06 23.68
C LYS A 237 6.36 -3.89 22.95
N LEU A 238 6.79 -4.85 22.13
CA LEU A 238 5.87 -5.73 21.39
C LEU A 238 5.23 -6.78 22.30
N ARG A 239 5.94 -7.21 23.36
CA ARG A 239 5.37 -8.06 24.42
C ARG A 239 4.27 -7.33 25.19
N ASP A 240 4.52 -6.09 25.62
CA ASP A 240 3.49 -5.28 26.27
C ASP A 240 2.25 -5.10 25.37
N ARG A 241 2.47 -4.78 24.08
CA ARG A 241 1.38 -4.66 23.11
C ARG A 241 0.57 -5.95 22.99
N ALA A 242 1.25 -7.10 22.88
CA ALA A 242 0.59 -8.40 22.82
C ALA A 242 -0.27 -8.67 24.06
N LEU A 243 0.24 -8.41 25.26
CA LEU A 243 -0.53 -8.56 26.50
C LEU A 243 -1.75 -7.64 26.52
N ARG A 244 -1.60 -6.37 26.15
CA ARG A 244 -2.73 -5.42 26.08
C ARG A 244 -3.82 -5.88 25.11
N ILE A 245 -3.44 -6.42 23.94
CA ILE A 245 -4.41 -6.97 22.98
C ILE A 245 -5.16 -8.16 23.59
N LEU A 246 -4.46 -9.07 24.27
CA LEU A 246 -5.10 -10.22 24.92
C LEU A 246 -6.07 -9.75 26.01
N GLN A 247 -5.65 -8.85 26.91
CA GLN A 247 -6.51 -8.33 27.97
C GLN A 247 -7.76 -7.64 27.40
N ASP A 248 -7.59 -6.77 26.40
CA ASP A 248 -8.66 -6.01 25.76
C ASP A 248 -9.70 -6.92 25.07
N LEU A 249 -9.26 -7.99 24.40
CA LEU A 249 -10.15 -8.88 23.65
C LEU A 249 -10.75 -10.02 24.48
N THR A 250 -10.17 -10.35 25.63
CA THR A 250 -10.59 -11.51 26.45
C THR A 250 -11.09 -11.14 27.84
N GLY A 251 -10.73 -9.96 28.36
CA GLY A 251 -11.05 -9.53 29.72
C GLY A 251 -10.20 -10.18 30.82
N ILE A 252 -9.20 -11.00 30.48
CA ILE A 252 -8.35 -11.68 31.47
C ILE A 252 -7.31 -10.76 32.12
N SER A 253 -6.74 -11.20 33.25
CA SER A 253 -5.66 -10.48 33.94
C SER A 253 -4.38 -10.41 33.09
N ARG A 254 -3.45 -9.52 33.45
CA ARG A 254 -2.17 -9.41 32.72
C ARG A 254 -1.32 -10.65 32.93
N GLU A 255 -1.41 -11.25 34.12
CA GLU A 255 -0.77 -12.51 34.50
C GLU A 255 -1.29 -13.67 33.64
N ASP A 256 -2.62 -13.80 33.52
CA ASP A 256 -3.24 -14.83 32.68
C ASP A 256 -2.93 -14.61 31.19
N ALA A 257 -2.96 -13.37 30.72
CA ALA A 257 -2.55 -13.02 29.36
C ALA A 257 -1.09 -13.40 29.10
N SER A 258 -0.21 -13.23 30.09
CA SER A 258 1.20 -13.64 29.98
C SER A 258 1.34 -15.15 29.88
N LEU A 259 0.64 -15.91 30.72
CA LEU A 259 0.64 -17.38 30.66
C LEU A 259 0.07 -17.90 29.34
N LEU A 260 -1.04 -17.33 28.88
CA LEU A 260 -1.67 -17.66 27.60
C LEU A 260 -0.74 -17.35 26.42
N LEU A 261 -0.06 -16.20 26.45
CA LEU A 261 0.90 -15.83 25.42
C LEU A 261 2.04 -16.83 25.33
N GLU A 262 2.63 -17.26 26.45
CA GLU A 262 3.70 -18.27 26.45
C GLU A 262 3.17 -19.64 25.95
N ARG A 263 1.98 -20.08 26.40
CA ARG A 263 1.35 -21.32 25.93
C ARG A 263 1.07 -21.34 24.42
N SER A 264 0.83 -20.18 23.82
CA SER A 264 0.64 -20.04 22.37
C SER A 264 1.95 -19.99 21.57
N GLY A 265 3.12 -20.08 22.22
CA GLY A 265 4.41 -19.86 21.57
C GLY A 265 4.60 -18.40 21.14
N LYS A 266 4.10 -17.45 21.95
CA LYS A 266 4.15 -16.00 21.73
C LYS A 266 3.40 -15.51 20.49
N ARG A 267 2.29 -16.19 20.14
CA ARG A 267 1.43 -15.86 18.99
C ARG A 267 0.07 -15.36 19.46
N VAL A 268 -0.13 -14.04 19.45
CA VAL A 268 -1.37 -13.39 19.93
C VAL A 268 -2.62 -13.99 19.27
N LYS A 269 -2.61 -14.16 17.95
CA LYS A 269 -3.72 -14.77 17.21
C LYS A 269 -4.07 -16.17 17.71
N LEU A 270 -3.08 -17.01 17.97
CA LEU A 270 -3.28 -18.37 18.48
C LEU A 270 -3.75 -18.36 19.94
N ALA A 271 -3.15 -17.50 20.77
CA ALA A 271 -3.58 -17.28 22.16
C ALA A 271 -5.07 -16.94 22.25
N LEU A 272 -5.56 -16.01 21.41
CA LEU A 272 -6.98 -15.66 21.35
C LEU A 272 -7.85 -16.86 20.97
N LEU A 273 -7.44 -17.63 19.96
CA LEU A 273 -8.19 -18.81 19.53
C LEU A 273 -8.28 -19.85 20.67
N MET A 274 -7.15 -20.18 21.29
CA MET A 274 -7.07 -21.13 22.41
C MET A 274 -7.98 -20.68 23.56
N HIS A 275 -7.96 -19.39 23.90
CA HIS A 275 -8.79 -18.86 24.98
C HIS A 275 -10.30 -19.00 24.69
N TRP A 276 -10.75 -18.66 23.47
CA TRP A 276 -12.18 -18.69 23.14
C TRP A 276 -12.74 -20.08 22.82
N THR A 277 -11.89 -21.03 22.42
CA THR A 277 -12.33 -22.36 21.98
C THR A 277 -11.94 -23.48 22.93
N GLY A 278 -11.04 -23.22 23.88
CA GLY A 278 -10.49 -24.23 24.79
C GLY A 278 -9.50 -25.20 24.15
N LEU A 279 -9.17 -25.02 22.86
CA LEU A 279 -8.22 -25.85 22.14
C LEU A 279 -6.80 -25.71 22.69
N ASP A 280 -6.01 -26.77 22.54
CA ASP A 280 -4.57 -26.69 22.77
C ASP A 280 -3.83 -25.99 21.61
N GLN A 281 -2.51 -25.90 21.74
CA GLN A 281 -1.68 -25.21 20.77
C GLN A 281 -1.72 -25.87 19.38
N ASP A 282 -1.64 -27.20 19.31
CA ASP A 282 -1.54 -27.94 18.05
C ASP A 282 -2.88 -27.99 17.34
N GLU A 283 -3.97 -28.21 18.09
CA GLU A 283 -5.34 -28.12 17.58
C GLU A 283 -5.65 -26.72 17.07
N GLY A 284 -5.26 -25.67 17.82
CA GLY A 284 -5.44 -24.28 17.42
C GLY A 284 -4.64 -23.91 16.17
N LEU A 285 -3.41 -24.40 16.04
CA LEU A 285 -2.60 -24.21 14.82
C LEU A 285 -3.23 -24.87 13.61
N LYS A 286 -3.73 -26.10 13.77
CA LYS A 286 -4.41 -26.83 12.71
C LYS A 286 -5.67 -26.09 12.25
N LEU A 287 -6.49 -25.62 13.20
CA LEU A 287 -7.71 -24.87 12.90
C LEU A 287 -7.40 -23.51 12.24
N LEU A 288 -6.40 -22.76 12.72
CA LEU A 288 -5.98 -21.54 12.03
C LEU A 288 -5.51 -21.82 10.60
N SER A 289 -4.78 -22.91 10.37
CA SER A 289 -4.33 -23.28 9.04
C SER A 289 -5.49 -23.63 8.10
N GLU A 290 -6.51 -24.33 8.59
CA GLU A 290 -7.71 -24.69 7.84
C GLU A 290 -8.48 -23.45 7.37
N TYR A 291 -8.51 -22.40 8.19
CA TYR A 291 -9.16 -21.12 7.88
C TYR A 291 -8.17 -20.05 7.38
N HIS A 292 -7.03 -20.46 6.82
CA HIS A 292 -6.03 -19.58 6.20
C HIS A 292 -5.56 -18.41 7.10
N GLY A 293 -5.49 -18.64 8.41
CA GLY A 293 -5.09 -17.65 9.41
C GLY A 293 -6.15 -16.61 9.74
N ASN A 294 -7.39 -16.75 9.25
CA ASN A 294 -8.53 -15.91 9.62
C ASN A 294 -9.09 -16.34 10.99
N LEU A 295 -8.74 -15.58 12.02
CA LEU A 295 -9.14 -15.86 13.40
C LEU A 295 -10.66 -15.86 13.60
N ARG A 296 -11.39 -14.94 12.95
CA ARG A 296 -12.85 -14.84 13.11
C ARG A 296 -13.54 -16.08 12.56
N ALA A 297 -13.19 -16.48 11.34
CA ALA A 297 -13.74 -17.67 10.71
C ALA A 297 -13.41 -18.95 11.52
N ALA A 298 -12.18 -19.08 12.01
CA ALA A 298 -11.77 -20.21 12.84
C ALA A 298 -12.57 -20.30 14.16
N VAL A 299 -12.81 -19.17 14.83
CA VAL A 299 -13.60 -19.14 16.07
C VAL A 299 -15.06 -19.47 15.81
N GLU A 300 -15.66 -18.93 14.74
CA GLU A 300 -17.06 -19.16 14.38
C GLU A 300 -17.31 -20.61 13.98
N ALA A 301 -16.37 -21.26 13.26
CA ALA A 301 -16.51 -22.65 12.86
C ALA A 301 -16.45 -23.66 14.02
N LYS A 302 -15.87 -23.27 15.15
CA LYS A 302 -15.72 -24.14 16.33
C LYS A 302 -16.86 -23.98 17.34
N ARG A 303 -17.61 -22.88 17.26
CA ARG A 303 -18.79 -22.60 18.11
C ARG A 303 -20.00 -23.38 17.63
#